data_AF-T1ITK7-F1
#
_entry.id   AF-T1ITK7-F1
#
_cell.length_a   1.000
_cell.length_b   1.000
_cell.length_c   1.000
_cell.angle_alpha   90.00
_cell.angle_beta   90.00
_cell.angle_gamma   90.00
#
_symmetry.space_group_name_H-M   'P 1'
#
loop_
_entity.id
_entity.type
_entity.pdbx_description
1 polymer ?
#
loop_
_entity_poly.entity_id
_entity_poly.type
_entity_poly.pdbx_seq_one_letter_code
_entity_poly.pdbx_strand_id
1 'polypeptide(L)'
;MANKIQPRDVAPFLRTVRDILLGRKLRTALRFAGELSPRTQPPPKLPDGPSNKLSVNPYCLRDGRRESRPPTVVMENVGVKQIDAGIIKAAPSGQKKLPVPGESYNAWTLQK
;
A
#
# COMPACT_ATOMS: atom_id res chain seq x y z
N MET A 1 4.39 -19.82 35.41
CA MET A 1 5.66 -19.39 34.78
C MET A 1 5.99 -20.38 33.68
N ALA A 2 6.04 -19.94 32.42
CA ALA A 2 6.29 -20.83 31.29
C ALA A 2 7.67 -21.49 31.44
N ASN A 3 7.70 -22.82 31.51
CA ASN A 3 8.96 -23.57 31.55
C ASN A 3 9.74 -23.24 30.27
N LYS A 4 10.91 -22.63 30.44
CA LYS A 4 11.79 -22.23 29.34
C LYS A 4 12.52 -23.47 28.84
N ILE A 5 11.83 -24.28 28.05
CA ILE A 5 12.39 -25.48 27.43
C ILE A 5 13.44 -25.02 26.42
N GLN A 6 14.69 -25.44 26.63
CA GLN A 6 15.77 -25.14 25.70
C GLN A 6 15.47 -25.81 24.35
N PRO A 7 15.57 -25.08 23.22
CA PRO A 7 15.38 -25.67 21.91
C PRO A 7 16.43 -26.75 21.66
N ARG A 8 16.06 -27.80 20.91
CA ARG A 8 17.00 -28.87 20.54
C ARG A 8 18.09 -28.29 19.64
N ASP A 9 19.34 -28.41 20.05
CA ASP A 9 20.53 -28.09 19.26
C ASP A 9 21.45 -29.32 19.15
N VAL A 10 22.47 -29.23 18.30
CA VAL A 10 23.53 -30.24 18.18
C VAL A 10 24.43 -30.27 19.42
N ALA A 11 25.22 -31.34 19.56
CA ALA A 11 26.20 -31.48 20.63
C ALA A 11 27.11 -30.24 20.72
N PRO A 12 27.55 -29.82 21.93
CA PRO A 12 28.33 -28.58 22.12
C PRO A 12 29.57 -28.47 21.23
N PHE A 13 30.26 -29.59 20.99
CA PHE A 13 31.40 -29.64 20.07
C PHE A 13 31.03 -29.36 18.61
N LEU A 14 29.94 -29.96 18.11
CA LEU A 14 29.49 -29.71 16.74
C LEU A 14 28.96 -28.28 16.56
N ARG A 15 28.39 -27.71 17.64
CA ARG A 15 27.97 -26.31 17.66
C ARG A 15 29.14 -25.34 17.47
N THR A 16 30.27 -25.56 18.15
CA THR A 16 31.44 -24.69 17.99
C THR A 16 32.07 -24.81 16.61
N VAL A 17 32.22 -26.04 16.10
CA VAL A 17 32.71 -26.28 14.73
C VAL A 17 31.84 -25.55 13.71
N ARG A 18 30.51 -25.65 13.85
CA ARG A 18 29.55 -24.95 12.99
C ARG A 18 29.72 -23.43 13.03
N ASP A 19 29.79 -22.85 14.23
CA ASP A 19 29.88 -21.39 14.38
C ASP A 19 31.24 -20.85 13.87
N ILE A 20 32.32 -21.64 13.96
CA ILE A 20 33.63 -21.33 13.37
C ILE A 20 33.54 -21.32 11.83
N LEU A 21 32.98 -22.37 11.23
CA LEU A 21 32.86 -22.47 9.76
C LEU A 21 31.92 -21.40 9.17
N LEU A 22 30.93 -20.94 9.95
CA LEU A 22 30.01 -19.88 9.53
C LEU A 22 30.56 -18.46 9.74
N GLY A 23 31.62 -18.29 10.54
CA GLY A 23 32.13 -16.97 10.95
C GLY A 23 31.12 -16.15 11.79
N ARG A 24 30.04 -16.79 12.26
CA ARG A 24 28.97 -16.17 13.06
C ARG A 24 28.22 -17.22 13.86
N LYS A 25 27.56 -16.79 14.93
CA LYS A 25 26.62 -17.65 15.65
C LYS A 25 25.45 -18.01 14.75
N LEU A 26 25.16 -19.31 14.61
CA LEU A 26 23.99 -19.74 13.85
C LEU A 26 22.71 -19.18 14.49
N ARG A 27 21.86 -18.56 13.67
CA ARG A 27 20.45 -18.32 14.00
C ARG A 27 19.61 -19.40 13.34
N THR A 28 18.97 -20.25 14.15
CA THR A 28 18.14 -21.35 13.67
C THR A 28 16.92 -20.82 12.90
N ALA A 29 16.64 -21.42 11.74
CA ALA A 29 15.42 -21.14 10.96
C ALA A 29 14.22 -22.00 11.42
N LEU A 30 14.48 -23.03 12.23
CA LEU A 30 13.46 -23.90 12.79
C LEU A 30 12.64 -23.14 13.83
N ARG A 31 11.34 -23.44 13.89
CA ARG A 31 10.39 -22.83 14.82
C ARG A 31 10.18 -23.77 16.00
N PHE A 32 10.65 -23.37 17.18
CA PHE A 32 10.44 -24.13 18.40
C PHE A 32 9.19 -23.66 19.14
N ALA A 33 8.55 -24.58 19.87
CA ALA A 33 7.26 -24.32 20.51
C ALA A 33 7.31 -23.18 21.55
N GLY A 34 8.46 -22.95 22.19
CA GLY A 34 8.63 -21.87 23.17
C GLY A 34 8.81 -20.47 22.57
N GLU A 35 9.18 -20.39 21.29
CA GLU A 35 9.36 -19.12 20.56
C GLU A 35 8.16 -18.78 19.69
N LEU A 36 7.27 -19.75 19.47
CA LEU A 36 6.02 -19.57 18.74
C LEU A 36 4.89 -19.20 19.69
N SER A 37 3.91 -18.45 19.18
CA SER A 37 2.65 -18.30 19.90
C SER A 37 1.97 -19.67 20.10
N PRO A 38 1.24 -19.86 21.22
CA PRO A 38 0.47 -21.08 21.45
C PRO A 38 -0.49 -21.38 20.29
N ARG A 39 -0.76 -22.67 20.04
CA ARG A 39 -1.77 -23.05 19.03
C ARG A 39 -3.19 -22.66 19.45
N THR A 40 -3.45 -22.68 20.75
CA THR A 40 -4.73 -22.25 21.33
C THR A 40 -4.62 -20.80 21.75
N GLN A 41 -5.45 -19.94 21.16
CA GLN A 41 -5.52 -18.53 21.51
C GLN A 41 -6.81 -18.26 22.31
N PRO A 42 -6.79 -17.34 23.29
CA PRO A 42 -8.02 -16.92 23.95
C PRO A 42 -8.97 -16.23 22.96
N PRO A 43 -10.28 -16.21 23.21
CA PRO A 43 -11.24 -15.52 22.34
C PRO A 43 -10.89 -14.03 22.27
N PRO A 44 -10.71 -13.45 21.06
CA PRO A 44 -10.37 -12.04 20.91
C PRO A 44 -11.60 -11.15 21.10
N LYS A 45 -11.39 -9.95 21.66
CA LYS A 45 -12.38 -8.85 21.65
C LYS A 45 -11.93 -7.80 20.64
N LEU A 46 -12.45 -7.89 19.42
CA LEU A 46 -12.12 -6.97 18.33
C LEU A 46 -12.80 -5.61 18.54
N PRO A 47 -12.14 -4.49 18.22
CA PRO A 47 -12.78 -3.18 18.24
C PRO A 47 -13.80 -3.08 17.09
N ASP A 48 -14.83 -2.29 17.34
CA ASP A 48 -15.85 -2.01 16.33
C ASP A 48 -15.33 -1.10 15.21
N GLY A 49 -15.95 -1.22 14.03
CA GLY A 49 -15.67 -0.34 12.91
C GLY A 49 -16.23 1.08 13.11
N PRO A 50 -15.80 2.06 12.30
CA PRO A 50 -16.20 3.48 12.42
C PRO A 50 -17.71 3.71 12.21
N SER A 51 -18.38 2.73 11.64
CA SER A 51 -19.79 2.71 11.30
C SER A 51 -20.67 2.06 12.36
N ASN A 52 -20.14 1.65 13.52
CA ASN A 52 -20.93 1.17 14.66
C ASN A 52 -21.36 2.34 15.57
N LYS A 53 -22.21 3.21 15.03
CA LYS A 53 -22.77 4.37 15.74
C LYS A 53 -24.28 4.22 15.88
N LEU A 54 -24.82 4.49 17.07
CA LEU A 54 -26.25 4.36 17.39
C LEU A 54 -27.12 5.47 16.77
N SER A 55 -26.54 6.62 16.49
CA SER A 55 -27.23 7.80 15.94
C SER A 55 -26.37 8.50 14.89
N VAL A 56 -27.00 9.31 14.03
CA VAL A 56 -26.32 10.10 12.98
C VAL A 56 -25.44 9.21 12.08
N ASN A 57 -25.98 8.05 11.67
CA ASN A 57 -25.26 7.07 10.86
C ASN A 57 -26.15 6.40 9.79
N PRO A 58 -26.88 7.18 8.97
CA PRO A 58 -27.66 6.62 7.89
C PRO A 58 -26.74 6.11 6.77
N TYR A 59 -27.11 4.97 6.16
CA TYR A 59 -26.29 4.36 5.10
C TYR A 59 -26.16 5.25 3.86
N CYS A 60 -27.15 6.10 3.57
CA CYS A 60 -27.14 6.98 2.40
C CYS A 60 -26.01 8.03 2.41
N LEU A 61 -25.49 8.44 3.57
CA LEU A 61 -24.41 9.42 3.67
C LEU A 61 -23.00 8.82 3.52
N ARG A 62 -22.88 7.49 3.48
CA ARG A 62 -21.60 6.76 3.40
C ARG A 62 -21.51 5.80 2.21
N ASP A 63 -22.54 5.77 1.36
CA ASP A 63 -22.63 4.84 0.23
C ASP A 63 -21.82 5.35 -0.97
N GLY A 64 -20.49 5.25 -0.88
CA GLY A 64 -19.58 5.65 -1.97
C GLY A 64 -19.82 4.91 -3.30
N ARG A 65 -20.47 3.75 -3.27
CA ARG A 65 -20.90 3.04 -4.49
C ARG A 65 -21.89 3.84 -5.32
N ARG A 66 -22.73 4.67 -4.68
CA ARG A 66 -23.70 5.55 -5.35
C ARG A 66 -23.14 6.94 -5.67
N GLU A 67 -21.98 7.28 -5.12
CA GLU A 67 -21.28 8.53 -5.43
C GLU A 67 -20.55 8.45 -6.78
N SER A 68 -20.35 7.24 -7.32
CA SER A 68 -19.83 7.04 -8.67
C SER A 68 -20.76 7.66 -9.71
N ARG A 69 -20.26 8.72 -10.37
CA ARG A 69 -20.94 9.39 -11.48
C ARG A 69 -20.40 8.88 -12.82
N PRO A 70 -21.22 8.92 -13.88
CA PRO A 70 -20.71 8.74 -15.24
C PRO A 70 -19.53 9.68 -15.52
N PRO A 71 -18.58 9.27 -16.37
CA PRO A 71 -17.43 10.12 -16.71
C PRO A 71 -17.90 11.42 -17.37
N THR A 72 -17.25 12.52 -17.03
CA THR A 72 -17.50 13.82 -17.68
C THR A 72 -16.96 13.78 -19.11
N VAL A 73 -17.84 13.98 -20.09
CA VAL A 73 -17.45 14.06 -21.50
C VAL A 73 -16.95 15.47 -21.79
N VAL A 74 -15.65 15.61 -22.07
CA VAL A 74 -15.01 16.92 -22.34
C VAL A 74 -15.19 17.36 -23.80
N MET A 75 -15.32 16.39 -24.71
CA MET A 75 -15.55 16.61 -26.13
C MET A 75 -16.39 15.47 -26.70
N GLU A 76 -17.57 15.79 -27.22
CA GLU A 76 -18.37 14.88 -28.05
C GLU A 76 -18.06 15.17 -29.52
N ASN A 77 -18.05 14.15 -30.39
CA ASN A 77 -17.80 14.32 -31.82
C ASN A 77 -18.89 15.13 -32.56
N VAL A 78 -19.89 15.62 -31.83
CA VAL A 78 -20.96 16.49 -32.32
C VAL A 78 -20.44 17.94 -32.34
N GLY A 79 -19.68 18.27 -33.38
CA GLY A 79 -19.14 19.62 -33.57
C GLY A 79 -17.63 19.72 -33.40
N VAL A 80 -16.87 18.72 -33.85
CA VAL A 80 -15.45 18.91 -34.15
C VAL A 80 -15.37 20.10 -35.11
N LYS A 81 -14.88 21.25 -34.64
CA LYS A 81 -14.52 22.36 -35.52
C LYS A 81 -13.45 21.82 -36.46
N GLN A 82 -13.87 21.46 -37.67
CA GLN A 82 -12.96 21.16 -38.74
C GLN A 82 -12.13 22.41 -38.99
N ILE A 83 -10.85 22.21 -39.28
CA ILE A 83 -9.93 23.28 -39.59
C ILE A 83 -10.43 23.92 -40.89
N ASP A 84 -10.84 25.19 -40.86
CA ASP A 84 -11.23 25.90 -42.08
C ASP A 84 -10.03 25.92 -43.04
N ALA A 85 -10.27 25.46 -44.28
CA ALA A 85 -9.30 25.51 -45.34
C ALA A 85 -9.11 26.98 -45.79
N GLY A 86 -8.06 27.62 -45.28
CA GLY A 86 -7.44 28.78 -45.94
C GLY A 86 -7.84 30.16 -45.40
N ILE A 87 -6.81 30.83 -44.87
CA ILE A 87 -6.59 32.29 -44.85
C ILE A 87 -7.67 33.13 -44.15
N ILE A 88 -7.67 33.14 -42.81
CA ILE A 88 -8.18 34.27 -42.02
C ILE A 88 -7.20 34.58 -40.88
N LYS A 89 -6.91 35.89 -40.74
CA LYS A 89 -5.93 36.54 -39.86
C LYS A 89 -5.78 35.88 -38.49
N ALA A 90 -4.52 35.61 -38.14
CA ALA A 90 -4.11 35.08 -36.84
C ALA A 90 -4.68 35.92 -35.69
N ALA A 91 -5.55 35.32 -34.87
CA ALA A 91 -5.83 35.82 -33.54
C ALA A 91 -4.51 35.86 -32.74
N PRO A 92 -4.31 36.83 -31.82
CA PRO A 92 -3.07 36.93 -31.05
C PRO A 92 -2.91 35.66 -30.21
N SER A 93 -2.06 34.76 -30.69
CA SER A 93 -1.66 33.54 -30.03
C SER A 93 -0.67 33.90 -28.93
N GLY A 94 -1.18 34.48 -27.83
CA GLY A 94 -0.45 34.45 -26.57
C GLY A 94 -0.08 33.00 -26.29
N GLN A 95 1.21 32.70 -26.19
CA GLN A 95 1.73 31.35 -26.02
C GLN A 95 1.19 30.75 -24.70
N LYS A 96 0.08 30.02 -24.78
CA LYS A 96 -0.41 29.24 -23.64
C LYS A 96 0.56 28.09 -23.44
N LYS A 97 1.10 27.96 -22.23
CA LYS A 97 1.93 26.80 -21.85
C LYS A 97 1.16 25.52 -22.19
N LEU A 98 1.84 24.55 -22.78
CA LEU A 98 1.23 23.26 -23.12
C LEU A 98 0.71 22.60 -21.83
N PRO A 99 -0.52 22.05 -21.81
CA PRO A 99 -1.04 21.36 -20.64
C PRO A 99 -0.25 20.06 -20.41
N VAL A 100 0.22 19.85 -19.17
CA VAL A 100 0.86 18.62 -18.71
C VAL A 100 -0.15 17.86 -17.84
N PRO A 101 -0.30 16.52 -17.95
CA PRO A 101 -1.30 15.76 -17.21
C PRO A 101 -1.12 15.74 -15.67
N GLY A 102 0.03 16.17 -15.17
CA GLY A 102 0.35 16.24 -13.74
C GLY A 102 1.73 16.81 -13.50
N GLU A 103 2.16 16.87 -12.24
CA GLU A 103 3.51 17.28 -11.88
C GLU A 103 4.54 16.23 -12.34
N SER A 104 5.74 16.68 -12.70
CA SER A 104 6.84 15.78 -13.01
C SER A 104 7.27 15.01 -11.77
N TYR A 105 7.65 13.75 -11.95
CA TYR A 105 8.16 12.90 -10.87
C TYR A 105 9.34 13.56 -10.13
N ASN A 106 9.18 13.73 -8.82
CA ASN A 106 10.27 14.16 -7.94
C ASN A 106 11.09 12.93 -7.54
N ALA A 107 12.38 12.90 -7.90
CA ALA A 107 13.25 11.79 -7.57
C ALA A 107 13.40 11.62 -6.05
N TRP A 108 13.32 10.37 -5.58
CA TRP A 108 13.56 10.02 -4.17
C TRP A 108 14.88 10.61 -3.68
N THR A 109 14.85 11.23 -2.50
CA THR A 109 16.07 11.65 -1.82
C THR A 109 16.71 10.44 -1.14
N LEU A 110 18.03 10.35 -1.19
CA LEU A 110 18.79 9.35 -0.45
C LEU A 110 18.55 9.55 1.05
N GLN A 111 17.94 8.56 1.68
CA GLN A 111 17.81 8.50 3.13
C GLN A 111 19.18 8.14 3.71
N LYS A 112 19.66 8.94 4.67
CA LYS A 112 20.87 8.66 5.45
C LYS A 112 20.63 7.56 6.47
#